data_AF-A0A117M361-F1
#
_entry.id   AF-A0A117M361-F1
#
_cell.length_a   1.000
_cell.length_b   1.000
_cell.length_c   1.000
_cell.angle_alpha   90.00
_cell.angle_beta   90.00
_cell.angle_gamma   90.00
#
_symmetry.space_group_name_H-M   'P 1'
#
loop_
_entity.id
_entity.type
_entity.pdbx_description
1 polymer ?
#
loop_
_entity_poly.entity_id
_entity_poly.type
_entity_poly.pdbx_seq_one_letter_code
_entity_poly.pdbx_strand_id
1 'polypeptide(L)'
;MSRQYDEHHRSVMVHEALHYLLGGRIEGTYLDCTAGEGGHIKAILKATNGQARVIGLDVDREVLDLAEQNLEEYRGKFRLFNSSYVDFETVLRQAGVERVDGV
;
A
#
# COMPACT_ATOMS: atom_id res chain seq x y z
N MET A 1 -3.92 24.09 -15.17
CA MET A 1 -5.17 23.79 -14.44
C MET A 1 -4.78 23.43 -13.03
N SER A 2 -5.12 24.27 -12.05
CA SER A 2 -4.84 23.97 -10.63
C SER A 2 -5.80 22.86 -10.19
N ARG A 3 -5.27 21.69 -9.79
CA ARG A 3 -6.07 20.63 -9.17
C ARG A 3 -6.51 21.16 -7.80
N GLN A 4 -7.81 21.37 -7.62
CA GLN A 4 -8.40 21.52 -6.29
C GLN A 4 -8.56 20.12 -5.70
N TYR A 5 -7.82 19.84 -4.64
CA TYR A 5 -7.99 18.66 -3.81
C TYR A 5 -8.70 19.04 -2.52
N ASP A 6 -9.49 18.11 -1.98
CA ASP A 6 -9.98 18.16 -0.60
C ASP A 6 -8.75 18.16 0.33
N GLU A 7 -8.78 18.90 1.44
CA GLU A 7 -7.63 18.99 2.37
C GLU A 7 -7.28 17.63 3.00
N HIS A 8 -8.17 16.65 2.89
CA HIS A 8 -7.96 15.27 3.35
C HIS A 8 -8.00 14.29 2.17
N HIS A 9 -6.86 13.67 1.88
CA HIS A 9 -6.79 12.58 0.90
C HIS A 9 -7.70 11.42 1.31
N ARG A 10 -8.59 11.00 0.40
CA ARG A 10 -9.45 9.83 0.57
C ARG A 10 -9.22 8.86 -0.59
N SER A 11 -8.82 7.64 -0.27
CA SER A 11 -8.69 6.57 -1.26
C SER A 11 -10.01 6.31 -1.97
N VAL A 12 -9.95 6.29 -3.30
CA VAL A 12 -11.09 6.03 -4.18
C VAL A 12 -11.46 4.54 -4.12
N MET A 13 -12.77 4.24 -4.08
CA MET A 13 -13.33 2.87 -4.12
C MET A 13 -12.69 1.90 -3.11
N VAL A 14 -12.43 2.39 -1.90
CA VAL A 14 -11.72 1.62 -0.87
C VAL A 14 -12.45 0.33 -0.51
N HIS A 15 -13.78 0.34 -0.44
CA HIS A 15 -14.55 -0.85 -0.05
C HIS A 15 -14.52 -1.93 -1.12
N GLU A 16 -14.67 -1.54 -2.39
CA GLU A 16 -14.63 -2.45 -3.53
C GLU A 16 -13.23 -3.04 -3.70
N ALA A 17 -12.19 -2.20 -3.61
CA ALA A 17 -10.80 -2.66 -3.67
C ALA A 17 -10.52 -3.71 -2.59
N LEU A 18 -10.89 -3.43 -1.34
CA LEU A 18 -10.71 -4.40 -0.24
C LEU A 18 -11.51 -5.68 -0.43
N HIS A 19 -12.76 -5.58 -0.94
CA HIS A 19 -13.61 -6.74 -1.17
C HIS A 19 -12.94 -7.73 -2.14
N TYR A 20 -12.49 -7.25 -3.29
CA TYR A 20 -11.89 -8.10 -4.31
C TYR A 20 -10.46 -8.54 -3.97
N LEU A 21 -9.68 -7.67 -3.32
CA LEU A 21 -8.29 -7.97 -2.96
C LEU A 21 -8.21 -9.02 -1.84
N LEU A 22 -8.96 -8.80 -0.75
CA LEU A 22 -8.87 -9.66 0.43
C LEU A 22 -9.69 -10.93 0.25
N GLY A 23 -10.89 -10.86 -0.33
CA GLY A 23 -11.79 -12.00 -0.46
C GLY A 23 -12.14 -12.65 0.90
N GLY A 24 -12.14 -11.86 1.98
CA GLY A 24 -12.35 -12.32 3.35
C GLY A 24 -11.09 -12.82 4.07
N ARG A 25 -9.92 -12.84 3.42
CA ARG A 25 -8.65 -13.18 4.07
C ARG A 25 -8.22 -12.04 5.00
N ILE A 26 -7.80 -12.43 6.20
CA ILE A 26 -7.24 -11.51 7.21
C ILE A 26 -5.70 -11.55 7.23
N GLU A 27 -5.10 -12.58 6.67
CA GLU A 27 -3.65 -12.70 6.50
C GLU A 27 -3.27 -12.55 5.02
N GLY A 28 -1.97 -12.51 4.75
CA GLY A 28 -1.41 -12.49 3.41
C GLY A 28 -0.39 -11.36 3.21
N THR A 29 0.34 -11.45 2.11
CA THR A 29 1.27 -10.42 1.64
C THR A 29 0.70 -9.78 0.37
N TYR A 30 0.49 -8.48 0.40
CA TYR A 30 -0.10 -7.72 -0.69
C TYR A 30 0.91 -6.74 -1.28
N LEU A 31 0.82 -6.47 -2.57
CA LEU A 31 1.61 -5.46 -3.26
C LEU A 31 0.72 -4.28 -3.61
N ASP A 32 1.09 -3.07 -3.21
CA ASP A 32 0.46 -1.84 -3.70
C ASP A 32 1.42 -1.17 -4.69
N CYS A 33 1.10 -1.24 -5.97
CA CYS A 33 1.92 -0.71 -7.06
C CYS A 33 1.87 0.83 -7.18
N THR A 34 1.00 1.47 -6.41
CA THR A 34 0.74 2.92 -6.45
C THR A 34 0.46 3.43 -5.04
N ALA A 35 1.42 3.20 -4.14
CA ALA A 35 1.26 3.43 -2.71
C ALA A 35 0.76 4.85 -2.39
N GLY A 36 1.19 5.86 -3.16
CA GLY A 36 0.84 7.26 -2.93
C GLY A 36 1.08 7.66 -1.48
N GLU A 37 0.08 8.30 -0.87
CA GLU A 37 0.10 8.68 0.56
C GLU A 37 -0.26 7.52 1.53
N GLY A 38 -0.38 6.28 1.03
CA GLY A 38 -0.62 5.08 1.83
C GLY A 38 -2.09 4.79 2.18
N GLY A 39 -3.05 5.44 1.53
CA GLY A 39 -4.46 5.33 1.90
C GLY A 39 -5.05 3.91 1.73
N HIS A 40 -4.78 3.22 0.62
CA HIS A 40 -5.23 1.83 0.42
C HIS A 40 -4.46 0.86 1.31
N ILE A 41 -3.15 1.06 1.48
CA ILE A 41 -2.31 0.30 2.43
C ILE A 41 -2.90 0.36 3.84
N LYS A 42 -3.25 1.57 4.32
CA LYS A 42 -3.87 1.78 5.63
C LYS A 42 -5.20 1.03 5.74
N ALA A 43 -6.01 1.08 4.68
CA ALA A 43 -7.31 0.40 4.65
C ALA A 43 -7.15 -1.13 4.72
N ILE A 44 -6.17 -1.69 4.01
CA ILE A 44 -5.83 -3.13 4.07
C ILE A 44 -5.42 -3.52 5.48
N LEU A 45 -4.47 -2.79 6.07
CA LEU A 45 -3.94 -3.08 7.41
C LEU A 45 -5.02 -2.92 8.49
N LYS A 46 -5.91 -1.94 8.35
CA LYS A 46 -7.06 -1.78 9.23
C LYS A 46 -8.06 -2.92 9.11
N ALA A 47 -8.45 -3.29 7.89
CA ALA A 47 -9.45 -4.36 7.65
C ALA A 47 -8.96 -5.74 8.12
N THR A 48 -7.64 -5.93 8.18
CA THR A 48 -7.00 -7.19 8.55
C THR A 48 -6.53 -7.21 10.01
N ASN A 49 -6.80 -6.16 10.79
CA ASN A 49 -6.27 -5.97 12.15
C ASN A 49 -4.73 -6.12 12.21
N GLY A 50 -4.03 -5.63 11.19
CA GLY A 50 -2.56 -5.67 11.09
C GLY A 50 -1.99 -7.08 10.89
N GLN A 51 -2.79 -8.06 10.49
CA GLN A 51 -2.30 -9.42 10.20
C GLN A 51 -1.73 -9.55 8.80
N ALA A 52 -2.21 -8.73 7.85
CA ALA A 52 -1.60 -8.63 6.53
C ALA A 52 -0.24 -7.92 6.56
N ARG A 53 0.56 -8.17 5.53
CA ARG A 53 1.78 -7.43 5.20
C ARG A 53 1.59 -6.74 3.85
N VAL A 54 2.10 -5.52 3.72
CA VAL A 54 1.99 -4.76 2.46
C VAL A 54 3.35 -4.29 1.98
N ILE A 55 3.68 -4.55 0.72
CA ILE A 55 4.82 -3.97 0.03
C ILE A 55 4.28 -2.85 -0.86
N GLY A 56 4.70 -1.61 -0.63
CA GLY A 56 4.24 -0.44 -1.39
C GLY A 56 5.33 0.10 -2.31
N LEU A 57 4.93 0.51 -3.51
CA LEU A 57 5.76 1.11 -4.55
C LEU A 57 5.20 2.47 -4.93
N ASP A 58 6.06 3.48 -5.04
CA ASP A 58 5.74 4.71 -5.76
C ASP A 58 7.01 5.34 -6.32
N VAL A 59 6.91 6.02 -7.46
CA VAL A 59 8.05 6.72 -8.08
C VAL A 59 8.33 8.06 -7.40
N ASP A 60 7.33 8.64 -6.75
CA ASP A 60 7.47 9.89 -6.03
C ASP A 60 7.97 9.63 -4.61
N ARG A 61 9.11 10.22 -4.25
CA ARG A 61 9.71 10.04 -2.93
C ARG A 61 8.95 10.81 -1.86
N GLU A 62 8.42 11.99 -2.20
CA GLU A 62 7.75 12.88 -1.25
C GLU A 62 6.44 12.26 -0.75
N VAL A 63 5.67 11.63 -1.64
CA VAL A 63 4.44 10.92 -1.24
C VAL A 63 4.73 9.71 -0.36
N LEU A 64 5.85 9.01 -0.57
CA LEU A 64 6.24 7.90 0.30
C LEU A 64 6.65 8.37 1.69
N ASP A 65 7.31 9.52 1.80
CA ASP A 65 7.64 10.09 3.11
C ASP A 65 6.36 10.50 3.87
N LEU A 66 5.29 10.94 3.18
CA LEU A 66 3.96 11.14 3.77
C LEU A 66 3.29 9.80 4.14
N ALA A 67 3.41 8.78 3.30
CA ALA A 67 2.86 7.45 3.57
C ALA A 67 3.48 6.82 4.82
N GLU A 68 4.80 6.91 5.02
CA GLU A 68 5.47 6.46 6.25
C GLU A 68 4.82 7.10 7.49
N GLN A 69 4.56 8.42 7.46
CA GLN A 69 3.92 9.14 8.56
C GLN A 69 2.47 8.69 8.78
N ASN A 70 1.69 8.57 7.69
CA ASN A 70 0.28 8.17 7.73
C ASN A 70 0.06 6.73 8.23
N LEU A 71 1.09 5.88 8.08
CA LEU A 71 1.09 4.46 8.40
C LEU A 71 1.84 4.12 9.70
N GLU A 72 2.32 5.11 10.46
CA GLU A 72 3.14 4.90 11.67
C GLU A 72 2.50 3.92 12.68
N GLU A 73 1.17 3.93 12.82
CA GLU A 73 0.43 2.99 13.69
C GLU A 73 0.59 1.51 13.29
N TYR A 74 0.97 1.24 12.04
CA TYR A 74 1.17 -0.08 11.48
C TYR A 74 2.65 -0.38 11.19
N ARG A 75 3.59 0.35 11.80
CA ARG A 75 5.03 0.14 11.64
C ARG A 75 5.41 -1.34 11.76
N GLY A 76 6.19 -1.83 10.80
CA GLY A 76 6.60 -3.23 10.72
C GLY A 76 5.62 -4.16 10.00
N LYS A 77 4.44 -3.67 9.60
CA LYS A 77 3.50 -4.39 8.73
C LYS A 77 3.57 -3.99 7.27
N PHE A 78 4.28 -2.91 6.96
CA PHE A 78 4.48 -2.46 5.60
C PHE A 78 5.96 -2.18 5.31
N ARG A 79 6.32 -2.15 4.03
CA ARG A 79 7.61 -1.65 3.53
C ARG A 79 7.38 -0.85 2.26
N LEU A 80 7.90 0.36 2.20
CA LEU A 80 7.78 1.24 1.04
C LEU A 80 9.09 1.29 0.25
N PHE A 81 8.97 1.29 -1.07
CA PHE A 81 10.09 1.34 -2.00
C PHE A 81 9.85 2.45 -3.01
N ASN A 82 10.82 3.37 -3.12
CA ASN A 82 10.80 4.39 -4.16
C ASN A 82 11.24 3.77 -5.48
N SER A 83 10.28 3.25 -6.24
CA SER A 83 10.52 2.48 -7.46
C SER A 83 9.26 2.46 -8.31
N SER A 84 9.44 2.30 -9.62
CA SER A 84 8.32 2.13 -10.54
C SER A 84 7.73 0.73 -10.41
N TYR A 85 6.42 0.60 -10.60
CA TYR A 85 5.76 -0.71 -10.61
C TYR A 85 6.31 -1.64 -11.69
N VAL A 86 6.97 -1.14 -12.74
CA VAL A 86 7.62 -1.99 -13.76
C VAL A 86 8.75 -2.84 -13.18
N ASP A 87 9.34 -2.40 -12.06
CA ASP A 87 10.45 -3.06 -11.37
C ASP A 87 9.98 -3.90 -10.18
N PHE A 88 8.67 -4.21 -10.08
CA PHE A 88 8.08 -4.87 -8.92
C PHE A 88 8.78 -6.20 -8.56
N GLU A 89 9.22 -6.99 -9.55
CA GLU A 89 9.92 -8.24 -9.27
C GLU A 89 11.25 -8.02 -8.53
N THR A 90 11.98 -6.95 -8.87
CA THR A 90 13.22 -6.58 -8.18
C THR A 90 12.93 -6.17 -6.76
N VAL A 91 11.87 -5.38 -6.56
CA VAL A 91 11.45 -4.96 -5.22
C VAL A 91 10.99 -6.15 -4.37
N LEU A 92 10.22 -7.08 -4.92
CA LEU A 92 9.81 -8.29 -4.20
C LEU A 92 11.03 -9.13 -3.78
N ARG A 93 12.03 -9.29 -4.65
CA ARG A 93 13.30 -9.95 -4.29
C ARG A 93 14.04 -9.22 -3.16
N GLN A 94 14.16 -7.89 -3.23
CA GLN A 94 14.75 -7.07 -2.17
C GLN A 94 13.95 -7.13 -0.86
N ALA A 95 12.63 -7.33 -0.97
CA ALA A 95 11.74 -7.52 0.16
C ALA A 95 11.85 -8.91 0.79
N GLY A 96 12.48 -9.88 0.11
CA GLY A 96 12.52 -11.28 0.51
C GLY A 96 11.17 -11.98 0.31
N VAL A 97 10.38 -11.52 -0.67
CA VAL A 97 9.03 -12.02 -0.97
C VAL A 97 9.06 -12.70 -2.34
N GLU A 98 8.72 -13.99 -2.38
CA GLU A 98 8.66 -14.75 -3.64
C GLU A 98 7.29 -14.67 -4.31
N ARG A 99 6.22 -14.52 -3.51
CA ARG A 99 4.83 -14.49 -3.97
C ARG A 99 3.99 -13.54 -3.12
N VAL A 100 2.96 -12.98 -3.74
CA VAL A 100 1.95 -12.13 -3.10
C VAL A 100 0.57 -12.74 -3.28
N ASP A 101 -0.32 -12.46 -2.33
CA ASP A 101 -1.70 -12.94 -2.28
C ASP A 101 -2.68 -12.02 -3.04
N GLY A 102 -2.22 -10.81 -3.37
CA GLY A 102 -2.94 -9.81 -4.16
C GLY A 102 -2.05 -8.63 -4.56
N VAL A 103 -2.44 -7.96 -5.64
CA VAL A 103 -1.85 -6.73 -6.19
C VAL A 103 -2.98 -5.73 -6.44
#